data_AF-A0A518IUP7-F1
#
_entry.id   AF-A0A518IUP7-F1
#
_cell.length_a   1.000
_cell.length_b   1.000
_cell.length_c   1.000
_cell.angle_alpha   90.00
_cell.angle_beta   90.00
_cell.angle_gamma   90.00
#
_symmetry.space_group_name_H-M   'P 1'
#
loop_
_entity.id
_entity.type
_entity.pdbx_description
1 polymer ?
#
loop_
_entity_poly.entity_id
_entity_poly.type
_entity_poly.pdbx_seq_one_letter_code
_entity_poly.pdbx_strand_id
1 'polypeptide(L)'
;MSAEVSPMPVRSRVAAVPAARDQASGFLFSPLIDLLFIANICWPLILFIDGFGGATTHQSLTFWQIYFITTPHRWITLVLVGLDKKKTADRRGLFIGLALAIVAGCLCLRFGTGTLLCLGVIDYIWNAWHFSSQHHGIYRIYQRRQPQHRDNGASWGEKALFRGFVLYVIARVAGWGWTEGPFPGSDAFAPLDLIVAGIPLYFVLRQLFQMRSLAASGIASFAYLASMMGLFTAMLYASHLQDSQLVLRLALASAIFHSLEYLAIVTWSVQQSRGKPASTGDAQPGVFAYLAGMWMLFLVAFVVLIGVGNYLLSRGYFEVWLLVNMIVAFWHYCFDGLIWKSPKRTRADLAVEAA
;
A
#
# COMPACT_ATOMS: atom_id res chain seq x y z
N MET A 1 23.04 -51.23 -52.87
CA MET A 1 23.87 -50.40 -51.97
C MET A 1 23.41 -48.96 -52.13
N SER A 2 22.44 -48.55 -51.33
CA SER A 2 21.94 -47.17 -51.29
C SER A 2 22.04 -46.73 -49.84
N ALA A 3 22.93 -45.79 -49.56
CA ALA A 3 23.15 -45.25 -48.22
C ALA A 3 22.13 -44.15 -47.95
N GLU A 4 21.29 -44.38 -46.94
CA GLU A 4 20.26 -43.46 -46.46
C GLU A 4 20.91 -42.39 -45.58
N VAL A 5 20.96 -41.15 -46.07
CA VAL A 5 21.52 -40.01 -45.33
C VAL A 5 20.47 -39.49 -44.37
N SER A 6 20.68 -39.79 -43.08
CA SER A 6 19.84 -39.32 -41.97
C SER A 6 20.00 -37.80 -41.77
N PRO A 7 18.92 -37.00 -41.73
CA PRO A 7 19.02 -35.56 -41.54
C PRO A 7 19.39 -35.22 -40.08
N MET A 8 20.46 -34.43 -39.91
CA MET A 8 20.83 -33.87 -38.61
C MET A 8 19.76 -32.90 -38.09
N PRO A 9 19.43 -32.95 -36.78
CA PRO A 9 18.55 -31.96 -36.17
C PRO A 9 19.30 -30.62 -36.08
N VAL A 10 18.80 -29.62 -36.82
CA VAL A 10 19.19 -28.22 -36.69
C VAL A 10 18.80 -27.76 -35.28
N ARG A 11 19.78 -27.67 -34.37
CA ARG A 11 19.61 -26.99 -33.08
C ARG A 11 19.35 -25.51 -33.35
N SER A 12 18.08 -25.11 -33.32
CA SER A 12 17.69 -23.71 -33.24
C SER A 12 18.27 -23.14 -31.94
N ARG A 13 19.33 -22.34 -32.03
CA ARG A 13 19.73 -21.45 -30.94
C ARG A 13 18.57 -20.47 -30.73
N VAL A 14 17.73 -20.78 -29.75
CA VAL A 14 16.81 -19.80 -29.16
C VAL A 14 17.72 -18.69 -28.62
N ALA A 15 17.73 -17.56 -29.32
CA ALA A 15 18.42 -16.37 -28.84
C ALA A 15 17.84 -16.05 -27.46
N ALA A 16 18.68 -16.14 -26.43
CA ALA A 16 18.30 -15.75 -25.08
C ALA A 16 17.81 -14.30 -25.13
N VAL A 17 16.53 -14.11 -24.80
CA VAL A 17 15.88 -12.81 -24.69
C VAL A 17 16.70 -11.95 -23.72
N PRO A 18 17.02 -10.68 -24.04
CA PRO A 18 17.81 -9.81 -23.18
C PRO A 18 16.97 -9.33 -21.98
N ALA A 19 16.64 -10.22 -21.05
CA ALA A 19 15.91 -9.92 -19.83
C ALA A 19 16.80 -9.34 -18.71
N ALA A 20 18.12 -9.30 -18.91
CA ALA A 20 19.09 -9.03 -17.84
C ALA A 20 19.40 -7.55 -17.58
N ARG A 21 19.05 -6.62 -18.49
CA ARG A 21 19.41 -5.19 -18.34
C ARG A 21 18.42 -4.35 -17.52
N ASP A 22 17.14 -4.72 -17.47
CA ASP A 22 16.11 -3.95 -16.74
C ASP A 22 16.12 -4.16 -15.22
N GLN A 23 16.85 -5.15 -14.71
CA GLN A 23 16.98 -5.40 -13.27
C GLN A 23 18.02 -4.51 -12.57
N ALA A 24 18.82 -3.75 -13.31
CA ALA A 24 19.97 -3.04 -12.74
C ALA A 24 19.60 -1.86 -11.81
N SER A 25 18.44 -1.22 -12.00
CA SER A 25 18.08 0.00 -11.29
C SER A 25 17.40 -0.23 -9.93
N GLY A 26 16.86 -1.42 -9.66
CA GLY A 26 16.11 -1.73 -8.43
C GLY A 26 14.74 -1.04 -8.29
N PHE A 27 14.43 -0.04 -9.14
CA PHE A 27 13.14 0.67 -9.16
C PHE A 27 12.04 -0.13 -9.88
N LEU A 28 10.77 0.16 -9.57
CA LEU A 28 9.59 -0.50 -10.13
C LEU A 28 9.15 0.10 -11.45
N PHE A 29 9.12 1.43 -11.53
CA PHE A 29 8.82 2.18 -12.76
C PHE A 29 10.04 2.96 -13.23
N SER A 30 10.41 3.98 -12.47
CA SER A 30 11.54 4.87 -12.73
C SER A 30 11.95 5.53 -11.40
N PRO A 31 13.19 6.01 -11.26
CA PRO A 31 13.63 6.63 -10.02
C PRO A 31 12.72 7.76 -9.55
N LEU A 32 12.29 8.64 -10.45
CA LEU A 32 11.43 9.78 -10.12
C LEU A 32 10.03 9.33 -9.65
N ILE A 33 9.39 8.42 -10.39
CA ILE A 33 8.03 7.95 -10.06
C ILE A 33 8.04 7.23 -8.73
N ASP A 34 8.98 6.31 -8.53
CA ASP A 34 9.10 5.56 -7.30
C ASP A 34 9.40 6.48 -6.10
N LEU A 35 10.31 7.45 -6.25
CA LEU A 35 10.64 8.37 -5.16
C LEU A 35 9.46 9.27 -4.75
N LEU A 36 8.67 9.74 -5.73
CA LEU A 36 7.54 10.64 -5.48
C LEU A 36 6.29 9.90 -5.01
N PHE A 37 5.95 8.77 -5.63
CA PHE A 37 4.65 8.12 -5.41
C PHE A 37 4.71 6.88 -4.54
N ILE A 38 5.87 6.21 -4.43
CA ILE A 38 5.99 4.97 -3.65
C ILE A 38 6.78 5.20 -2.37
N ALA A 39 8.00 5.72 -2.47
CA ALA A 39 8.78 6.14 -1.31
C ALA A 39 8.24 7.44 -0.70
N ASN A 40 7.50 8.25 -1.48
CA ASN A 40 6.93 9.51 -1.09
C ASN A 40 7.87 10.38 -0.23
N ILE A 41 9.07 10.64 -0.76
CA ILE A 41 10.10 11.44 -0.06
C ILE A 41 9.65 12.89 0.21
N CYS A 42 8.53 13.32 -0.39
CA CYS A 42 7.97 14.65 -0.28
C CYS A 42 6.99 14.82 0.89
N TRP A 43 6.77 13.81 1.74
CA TRP A 43 5.92 13.97 2.94
C TRP A 43 6.35 15.13 3.86
N PRO A 44 7.65 15.51 4.00
CA PRO A 44 8.03 16.67 4.80
C PRO A 44 7.53 18.00 4.21
N LEU A 45 7.34 18.05 2.88
CA LEU A 45 6.77 19.23 2.22
C LEU A 45 5.29 19.39 2.58
N ILE A 46 4.54 18.29 2.70
CA ILE A 46 3.15 18.33 3.18
C ILE A 46 3.12 18.89 4.60
N LEU A 47 4.01 18.41 5.48
CA LEU A 47 4.13 18.92 6.85
C LEU A 47 4.47 20.41 6.88
N PHE A 48 5.38 20.87 6.01
CA PHE A 48 5.74 22.28 5.88
C PHE A 48 4.53 23.12 5.43
N ILE A 49 3.86 22.74 4.35
CA ILE A 49 2.70 23.47 3.82
C ILE A 49 1.57 23.54 4.85
N ASP A 50 1.26 22.42 5.51
CA ASP A 50 0.21 22.35 6.52
C ASP A 50 0.57 23.15 7.78
N GLY A 51 1.84 23.08 8.21
CA GLY A 51 2.35 23.80 9.36
C GLY A 51 2.32 25.32 9.21
N PHE A 52 2.77 25.83 8.05
CA PHE A 52 2.79 27.28 7.77
C PHE A 52 1.45 27.82 7.29
N GLY A 53 0.61 26.98 6.68
CA GLY A 53 -0.67 27.38 6.13
C GLY A 53 -1.81 27.53 7.15
N GLY A 54 -1.59 27.09 8.41
CA GLY A 54 -2.57 27.22 9.50
C GLY A 54 -3.83 26.36 9.32
N ALA A 55 -4.85 26.63 10.15
CA ALA A 55 -6.04 25.77 10.26
C ALA A 55 -6.84 25.64 8.94
N THR A 56 -6.95 26.73 8.17
CA THR A 56 -7.66 26.71 6.88
C THR A 56 -6.98 25.79 5.86
N THR A 57 -5.65 25.82 5.84
CA THR A 57 -4.87 24.92 4.98
C THR A 57 -5.01 23.48 5.44
N HIS A 58 -4.93 23.22 6.74
CA HIS A 58 -5.14 21.89 7.30
C HIS A 58 -6.52 21.29 6.95
N GLN A 59 -7.59 22.07 7.13
CA GLN A 59 -8.94 21.65 6.77
C GLN A 59 -9.07 21.39 5.27
N SER A 60 -8.48 22.24 4.44
CA SER A 60 -8.49 22.07 2.98
C SER A 60 -7.73 20.81 2.57
N LEU A 61 -6.52 20.60 3.08
CA LEU A 61 -5.72 19.41 2.78
C LEU A 61 -6.40 18.13 3.27
N THR A 62 -6.99 18.16 4.47
CA THR A 62 -7.77 17.05 5.03
C THR A 62 -8.99 16.74 4.17
N PHE A 63 -9.70 17.77 3.71
CA PHE A 63 -10.80 17.59 2.75
C PHE A 63 -10.31 16.91 1.47
N TRP A 64 -9.25 17.43 0.84
CA TRP A 64 -8.69 16.83 -0.37
C TRP A 64 -8.18 15.41 -0.14
N GLN A 65 -7.56 15.13 1.01
CA GLN A 65 -7.07 13.81 1.35
C GLN A 65 -8.21 12.81 1.58
N ILE A 66 -9.17 13.12 2.44
CA ILE A 66 -10.28 12.19 2.75
C ILE A 66 -11.09 11.93 1.49
N TYR A 67 -11.49 13.01 0.82
CA TYR A 67 -12.35 12.90 -0.33
C TYR A 67 -11.53 12.49 -1.54
N PHE A 68 -10.59 13.24 -2.06
CA PHE A 68 -10.02 12.94 -3.39
C PHE A 68 -8.87 11.92 -3.42
N ILE A 69 -8.41 11.43 -2.27
CA ILE A 69 -7.27 10.50 -2.22
C ILE A 69 -7.67 9.20 -1.51
N THR A 70 -8.16 9.29 -0.28
CA THR A 70 -8.40 8.12 0.57
C THR A 70 -9.67 7.36 0.21
N THR A 71 -10.79 8.04 0.08
CA THR A 71 -12.03 7.35 -0.30
C THR A 71 -11.91 6.69 -1.68
N PRO A 72 -11.43 7.35 -2.76
CA PRO A 72 -11.31 6.77 -4.07
C PRO A 72 -10.45 5.51 -4.08
N HIS A 73 -9.36 5.44 -3.29
CA HIS A 73 -8.51 4.25 -3.27
C HIS A 73 -9.24 3.01 -2.72
N ARG A 74 -10.21 3.18 -1.80
CA ARG A 74 -10.99 2.05 -1.29
C ARG A 74 -11.95 1.55 -2.36
N TRP A 75 -12.61 2.48 -3.04
CA TRP A 75 -13.64 2.19 -4.05
C TRP A 75 -13.07 1.64 -5.37
N ILE A 76 -11.95 2.18 -5.87
CA ILE A 76 -11.25 1.67 -7.06
C ILE A 76 -10.95 0.18 -6.94
N THR A 77 -10.55 -0.27 -5.76
CA THR A 77 -10.18 -1.66 -5.52
C THR A 77 -11.33 -2.60 -5.90
N LEU A 78 -12.56 -2.22 -5.53
CA LEU A 78 -13.76 -2.97 -5.89
C LEU A 78 -13.98 -3.01 -7.40
N VAL A 79 -13.78 -1.88 -8.08
CA VAL A 79 -13.92 -1.78 -9.54
C VAL A 79 -12.86 -2.62 -10.24
N LEU A 80 -11.60 -2.53 -9.83
CA LEU A 80 -10.50 -3.28 -10.43
C LEU A 80 -10.68 -4.78 -10.26
N VAL A 81 -11.08 -5.22 -9.06
CA VAL A 81 -11.35 -6.63 -8.80
C VAL A 81 -12.57 -7.11 -9.57
N GLY A 82 -13.67 -6.35 -9.56
CA GLY A 82 -14.90 -6.70 -10.28
C GLY A 82 -14.70 -6.77 -11.80
N LEU A 83 -13.84 -5.93 -12.37
CA LEU A 83 -13.55 -5.90 -13.80
C LEU A 83 -12.47 -6.90 -14.24
N ASP A 84 -11.64 -7.42 -13.32
CA ASP A 84 -10.68 -8.48 -13.64
C ASP A 84 -11.40 -9.83 -13.78
N LYS A 85 -11.98 -10.04 -14.97
CA LYS A 85 -12.74 -11.25 -15.34
C LYS A 85 -11.91 -12.53 -15.15
N LYS A 86 -10.59 -12.48 -15.30
CA LYS A 86 -9.72 -13.65 -15.16
C LYS A 86 -9.59 -14.07 -13.70
N LYS A 87 -9.33 -13.13 -12.80
CA LYS A 87 -9.22 -13.43 -11.35
C LYS A 87 -10.57 -13.74 -10.70
N THR A 88 -11.65 -13.15 -11.21
CA THR A 88 -12.99 -13.35 -10.66
C THR A 88 -13.67 -14.62 -11.15
N ALA A 89 -13.44 -15.08 -12.38
CA ALA A 89 -14.12 -16.24 -12.96
C ALA A 89 -14.05 -17.49 -12.06
N ASP A 90 -12.88 -17.80 -11.52
CA ASP A 90 -12.68 -19.01 -10.71
C ASP A 90 -13.17 -18.87 -9.25
N ARG A 91 -13.50 -17.65 -8.81
CA ARG A 91 -13.79 -17.35 -7.40
C ARG A 91 -15.06 -16.52 -7.19
N ARG A 92 -15.96 -16.42 -8.18
CA ARG A 92 -17.16 -15.57 -8.12
C ARG A 92 -18.00 -15.83 -6.87
N GLY A 93 -18.22 -17.10 -6.52
CA GLY A 93 -18.98 -17.46 -5.33
C GLY A 93 -18.35 -16.95 -4.03
N LEU A 94 -17.02 -17.02 -3.91
CA LEU A 94 -16.29 -16.47 -2.76
C LEU A 94 -16.43 -14.94 -2.69
N PHE A 95 -16.32 -14.25 -3.82
CA PHE A 95 -16.46 -12.79 -3.89
C PHE A 95 -17.85 -12.32 -3.45
N ILE A 96 -18.90 -12.96 -3.97
CA ILE A 96 -20.30 -12.65 -3.60
C ILE A 96 -20.56 -13.04 -2.14
N GLY A 97 -20.11 -14.21 -1.71
CA GLY A 97 -20.29 -14.67 -0.33
C GLY A 97 -19.63 -13.73 0.69
N LEU A 98 -18.41 -13.26 0.41
CA LEU A 98 -17.73 -12.27 1.24
C LEU A 98 -18.47 -10.93 1.27
N ALA A 99 -18.94 -10.45 0.13
CA ALA A 99 -19.70 -9.21 0.04
C ALA A 99 -20.96 -9.26 0.92
N LEU A 100 -21.75 -10.33 0.78
CA LEU A 100 -22.96 -10.54 1.57
C LEU A 100 -22.66 -10.67 3.06
N ALA A 101 -21.61 -11.41 3.43
CA ALA A 101 -21.19 -11.56 4.82
C ALA A 101 -20.77 -10.22 5.45
N ILE A 102 -20.04 -9.37 4.72
CA ILE A 102 -19.63 -8.03 5.19
C ILE A 102 -20.86 -7.15 5.39
N VAL A 103 -21.75 -7.07 4.40
CA VAL A 103 -22.97 -6.26 4.49
C VAL A 103 -23.83 -6.72 5.66
N ALA A 104 -24.09 -8.03 5.77
CA ALA A 104 -24.88 -8.60 6.85
C ALA A 104 -24.24 -8.34 8.23
N GLY A 105 -22.92 -8.51 8.35
CA GLY A 105 -22.18 -8.24 9.58
C GLY A 105 -22.25 -6.77 10.00
N CYS A 106 -22.07 -5.84 9.06
CA CYS A 106 -22.17 -4.40 9.34
C CYS A 106 -23.58 -4.00 9.76
N LEU A 107 -24.61 -4.47 9.04
CA LEU A 107 -26.00 -4.20 9.39
C LEU A 107 -26.38 -4.80 10.74
N CYS A 108 -25.96 -6.04 11.01
CA CYS A 108 -26.21 -6.71 12.29
C CYS A 108 -25.58 -5.93 13.46
N LEU A 109 -24.32 -5.51 13.34
CA LEU A 109 -23.66 -4.70 14.38
C LEU A 109 -24.33 -3.33 14.54
N ARG A 110 -24.67 -2.67 13.42
CA ARG A 110 -25.35 -1.38 13.45
C ARG A 110 -26.70 -1.47 14.16
N PHE A 111 -27.56 -2.41 13.76
CA PHE A 111 -28.91 -2.55 14.33
C PHE A 111 -28.89 -3.16 15.73
N GLY A 112 -27.92 -4.02 16.05
CA GLY A 112 -27.78 -4.63 17.37
C GLY A 112 -27.23 -3.68 18.43
N THR A 113 -26.35 -2.76 18.07
CA THR A 113 -25.73 -1.82 19.03
C THR A 113 -26.34 -0.41 18.98
N GLY A 114 -27.06 -0.07 17.91
CA GLY A 114 -27.58 1.28 17.69
C GLY A 114 -26.52 2.33 17.36
N THR A 115 -25.25 1.94 17.22
CA THR A 115 -24.12 2.86 16.99
C THR A 115 -23.18 2.32 15.90
N LEU A 116 -22.46 3.23 15.23
CA LEU A 116 -21.38 2.87 14.31
C LEU A 116 -20.01 2.74 15.02
N LEU A 117 -19.93 3.07 16.31
CA LEU A 117 -18.67 3.11 17.05
C LEU A 117 -17.94 1.77 17.05
N CYS A 118 -18.64 0.66 17.30
CA CYS A 118 -18.04 -0.67 17.29
C CYS A 118 -17.42 -1.01 15.92
N LEU A 119 -18.14 -0.69 14.84
CA LEU A 119 -17.63 -0.88 13.49
C LEU A 119 -16.44 0.04 13.20
N GLY A 120 -16.48 1.29 13.67
CA GLY A 120 -15.36 2.22 13.55
C GLY A 120 -14.09 1.74 14.28
N VAL A 121 -14.23 1.14 15.46
CA VAL A 121 -13.09 0.53 16.18
C VAL A 121 -12.54 -0.68 15.41
N ILE A 122 -13.41 -1.55 14.88
CA ILE A 122 -12.98 -2.69 14.06
C ILE A 122 -12.29 -2.20 12.79
N ASP A 123 -12.86 -1.19 12.12
CA ASP A 123 -12.28 -0.55 10.93
C ASP A 123 -10.89 -0.01 11.26
N TYR A 124 -10.74 0.72 12.37
CA TYR A 124 -9.46 1.27 12.81
C TYR A 124 -8.40 0.18 13.03
N ILE A 125 -8.73 -0.88 13.76
CA ILE A 125 -7.81 -2.01 14.02
C ILE A 125 -7.42 -2.69 12.70
N TRP A 126 -8.41 -2.94 11.84
CA TRP A 126 -8.16 -3.58 10.55
C TRP A 126 -7.30 -2.71 9.64
N ASN A 127 -7.58 -1.40 9.61
CA ASN A 127 -6.82 -0.42 8.86
C ASN A 127 -5.36 -0.38 9.34
N ALA A 128 -5.11 -0.40 10.65
CA ALA A 128 -3.77 -0.44 11.22
C ALA A 128 -3.00 -1.72 10.79
N TRP A 129 -3.68 -2.87 10.84
CA TRP A 129 -3.12 -4.13 10.35
C TRP A 129 -2.85 -4.10 8.84
N HIS A 130 -3.75 -3.52 8.07
CA HIS A 130 -3.62 -3.36 6.62
C HIS A 130 -2.43 -2.48 6.26
N PHE A 131 -2.31 -1.28 6.86
CA PHE A 131 -1.18 -0.36 6.69
C PHE A 131 0.17 -1.05 6.97
N SER A 132 0.31 -1.66 8.15
CA SER A 132 1.55 -2.34 8.53
C SER A 132 1.86 -3.51 7.59
N SER A 133 0.84 -4.23 7.13
CA SER A 133 1.00 -5.35 6.21
C SER A 133 1.43 -4.92 4.82
N GLN A 134 0.82 -3.86 4.27
CA GLN A 134 1.09 -3.33 2.95
C GLN A 134 2.49 -2.75 2.87
N HIS A 135 2.86 -1.86 3.79
CA HIS A 135 4.17 -1.22 3.74
C HIS A 135 5.33 -2.22 3.85
N HIS A 136 5.18 -3.24 4.71
CA HIS A 136 6.14 -4.35 4.76
C HIS A 136 6.15 -5.14 3.44
N GLY A 137 4.99 -5.39 2.84
CA GLY A 137 4.88 -6.09 1.55
C GLY A 137 5.62 -5.35 0.43
N ILE A 138 5.49 -4.02 0.37
CA ILE A 138 6.14 -3.17 -0.64
C ILE A 138 7.64 -3.10 -0.40
N TYR A 139 8.08 -2.98 0.85
CA TYR A 139 9.50 -3.12 1.20
C TYR A 139 10.09 -4.43 0.65
N ARG A 140 9.36 -5.55 0.83
CA ARG A 140 9.76 -6.86 0.31
C ARG A 140 9.79 -6.92 -1.22
N ILE A 141 8.92 -6.19 -1.92
CA ILE A 141 8.98 -6.08 -3.38
C ILE A 141 10.31 -5.47 -3.81
N TYR A 142 10.75 -4.38 -3.18
CA TYR A 142 12.04 -3.75 -3.47
C TYR A 142 13.23 -4.65 -3.12
N GLN A 143 13.20 -5.32 -1.96
CA GLN A 143 14.26 -6.24 -1.57
C GLN A 143 14.44 -7.41 -2.55
N ARG A 144 13.34 -7.98 -3.06
CA ARG A 144 13.40 -9.10 -4.02
C ARG A 144 13.99 -8.72 -5.38
N ARG A 145 14.02 -7.44 -5.73
CA ARG A 145 14.67 -6.95 -6.94
C ARG A 145 16.18 -6.81 -6.81
N GLN A 146 16.75 -7.00 -5.61
CA GLN A 146 18.19 -6.93 -5.39
C GLN A 146 18.85 -8.27 -5.74
N PRO A 147 19.84 -8.32 -6.66
CA PRO A 147 20.42 -9.55 -7.19
C PRO A 147 21.03 -10.51 -6.15
N GLN A 148 21.50 -9.97 -5.02
CA GLN A 148 22.15 -10.75 -3.95
C GLN A 148 21.26 -10.96 -2.72
N HIS A 149 20.00 -10.50 -2.74
CA HIS A 149 19.11 -10.79 -1.63
C HIS A 149 18.72 -12.27 -1.68
N ARG A 150 19.58 -13.12 -1.09
CA ARG A 150 19.23 -14.52 -0.83
C ARG A 150 17.91 -14.52 -0.09
N ASP A 151 16.94 -15.22 -0.66
CA ASP A 151 15.60 -15.44 -0.10
C ASP A 151 15.71 -16.41 1.10
N ASN A 152 16.60 -16.10 2.06
CA ASN A 152 16.46 -16.58 3.42
C ASN A 152 15.18 -15.90 3.91
N GLY A 153 14.04 -16.54 3.63
CA GLY A 153 12.71 -15.95 3.73
C GLY A 153 12.61 -15.05 4.95
N ALA A 154 12.17 -13.80 4.74
CA ALA A 154 12.09 -12.76 5.77
C ALA A 154 11.83 -13.42 7.11
N SER A 155 12.83 -13.38 8.00
CA SER A 155 12.71 -14.09 9.27
C SER A 155 11.41 -13.61 9.89
N TRP A 156 10.62 -14.54 10.42
CA TRP A 156 9.32 -14.19 11.00
C TRP A 156 9.46 -13.02 11.99
N GLY A 157 10.61 -12.93 12.67
CA GLY A 157 11.03 -11.80 13.49
C GLY A 157 11.15 -10.45 12.77
N GLU A 158 11.74 -10.38 11.56
CA GLU A 158 11.79 -9.13 10.79
C GLU A 158 10.39 -8.59 10.48
N LYS A 159 9.51 -9.47 10.01
CA LYS A 159 8.12 -9.12 9.70
C LYS A 159 7.38 -8.67 10.95
N ALA A 160 7.55 -9.39 12.06
CA ALA A 160 6.93 -9.08 13.33
C ALA A 160 7.42 -7.74 13.90
N LEU A 161 8.73 -7.47 13.85
CA LEU A 161 9.33 -6.21 14.30
C LEU A 161 8.87 -5.02 13.46
N PHE A 162 8.92 -5.13 12.13
CA PHE A 162 8.46 -4.07 11.23
C PHE A 162 7.00 -3.73 11.47
N ARG A 163 6.14 -4.75 11.47
CA ARG A 163 4.69 -4.55 11.64
C ARG A 163 4.36 -4.10 13.06
N GLY A 164 5.02 -4.68 14.06
CA GLY A 164 4.86 -4.31 15.46
C GLY A 164 5.21 -2.85 15.70
N PHE A 165 6.30 -2.35 15.12
CA PHE A 165 6.64 -0.92 15.14
C PHE A 165 5.50 -0.06 14.58
N VAL A 166 5.05 -0.34 13.35
CA VAL A 166 3.97 0.43 12.71
C VAL A 166 2.68 0.40 13.54
N LEU A 167 2.28 -0.78 14.02
CA LEU A 167 1.08 -0.96 14.83
C LEU A 167 1.19 -0.20 16.16
N TYR A 168 2.36 -0.23 16.80
CA TYR A 168 2.63 0.53 18.02
C TYR A 168 2.48 2.02 17.78
N VAL A 169 3.10 2.56 16.71
CA VAL A 169 2.98 3.99 16.36
C VAL A 169 1.52 4.37 16.08
N ILE A 170 0.77 3.55 15.35
CA ILE A 170 -0.64 3.81 15.08
C ILE A 170 -1.45 3.86 16.40
N ALA A 171 -1.21 2.90 17.31
CA ALA A 171 -1.86 2.92 18.63
C ALA A 171 -1.50 4.18 19.45
N ARG A 172 -0.23 4.60 19.43
CA ARG A 172 0.22 5.86 20.07
C ARG A 172 -0.45 7.08 19.45
N VAL A 173 -0.62 7.12 18.12
CA VAL A 173 -1.34 8.18 17.40
C VAL A 173 -2.83 8.23 17.77
N ALA A 174 -3.45 7.09 18.09
CA ALA A 174 -4.81 7.03 18.65
C ALA A 174 -4.93 7.50 20.11
N GLY A 175 -3.84 7.97 20.72
CA GLY A 175 -3.84 8.46 22.10
C GLY A 175 -3.58 7.39 23.15
N TRP A 176 -3.18 6.17 22.76
CA TRP A 176 -2.83 5.13 23.74
C TRP A 176 -1.60 5.56 24.54
N GLY A 177 -1.74 5.72 25.86
CA GLY A 177 -0.65 6.16 26.72
C GLY A 177 -0.40 7.67 26.75
N TRP A 178 -1.35 8.49 26.30
CA TRP A 178 -1.31 9.95 26.49
C TRP A 178 -1.86 10.29 27.88
N THR A 179 -1.43 11.39 28.49
CA THR A 179 -1.94 11.80 29.80
C THR A 179 -3.38 12.28 29.72
N GLU A 180 -3.71 13.03 28.66
CA GLU A 180 -5.06 13.52 28.35
C GLU A 180 -5.75 12.66 27.27
N GLY A 181 -5.33 11.40 27.13
CA GLY A 181 -5.82 10.50 26.11
C GLY A 181 -7.15 9.82 26.46
N PRO A 182 -7.79 9.15 25.48
CA PRO A 182 -8.98 8.34 25.71
C PRO A 182 -8.69 7.04 26.49
N PHE A 183 -7.41 6.72 26.71
CA PHE A 183 -6.96 5.53 27.44
C PHE A 183 -6.12 5.94 28.65
N PRO A 184 -6.05 5.11 29.71
CA PRO A 184 -5.19 5.40 30.86
C PRO A 184 -3.74 5.65 30.44
N GLY A 185 -3.22 6.83 30.80
CA GLY A 185 -1.82 7.19 30.60
C GLY A 185 -0.90 6.45 31.56
N SER A 186 0.37 6.29 31.16
CA SER A 186 1.42 5.78 32.04
C SER A 186 2.78 6.35 31.65
N ASP A 187 3.59 6.73 32.63
CA ASP A 187 4.96 7.19 32.38
C ASP A 187 5.85 6.09 31.77
N ALA A 188 5.41 4.82 31.83
CA ALA A 188 6.10 3.69 31.20
C ALA A 188 6.14 3.79 29.67
N PHE A 189 5.24 4.57 29.04
CA PHE A 189 5.26 4.76 27.59
C PHE A 189 6.45 5.59 27.10
N ALA A 190 6.96 6.52 27.91
CA ALA A 190 8.12 7.34 27.52
C ALA A 190 9.39 6.50 27.25
N PRO A 191 9.85 5.62 28.17
CA PRO A 191 10.98 4.74 27.88
C PRO A 191 10.65 3.68 26.82
N LEU A 192 9.39 3.24 26.72
CA LEU A 192 8.98 2.29 25.69
C LEU A 192 9.08 2.89 24.28
N ASP A 193 8.65 4.15 24.10
CA ASP A 193 8.77 4.88 22.84
C ASP A 193 10.23 4.94 22.37
N LEU A 194 11.18 5.17 23.29
CA LEU A 194 12.62 5.20 22.99
C LEU A 194 13.15 3.82 22.56
N ILE A 195 12.73 2.74 23.24
CA ILE A 195 13.09 1.37 22.86
C ILE A 195 12.53 1.04 21.47
N VAL A 196 11.25 1.36 21.24
CA VAL A 196 10.57 1.11 19.96
C VAL A 196 11.17 1.93 18.82
N ALA A 197 11.64 3.16 19.08
CA ALA A 197 12.38 3.97 18.12
C ALA A 197 13.72 3.37 17.69
N GLY A 198 14.27 2.41 18.46
CA GLY A 198 15.43 1.61 18.03
C GLY A 198 15.16 0.71 16.83
N ILE A 199 13.90 0.28 16.61
CA ILE A 199 13.50 -0.59 15.50
C ILE A 199 13.70 0.07 14.12
N PRO A 200 13.13 1.26 13.82
CA PRO A 200 13.35 1.92 12.54
C PRO A 200 14.83 2.24 12.31
N LEU A 201 15.57 2.64 13.36
CA LEU A 201 17.01 2.87 13.28
C LEU A 201 17.78 1.62 12.86
N TYR A 202 17.48 0.47 13.48
CA TYR A 202 18.06 -0.82 13.11
C TYR A 202 17.82 -1.13 11.62
N PHE A 203 16.57 -0.98 11.14
CA PHE A 203 16.21 -1.25 9.75
C PHE A 203 16.95 -0.35 8.76
N VAL A 204 16.97 0.95 9.01
CA VAL A 204 17.64 1.94 8.14
C VAL A 204 19.14 1.72 8.12
N LEU A 205 19.79 1.52 9.28
CA LEU A 205 21.23 1.24 9.34
C LEU A 205 21.58 -0.07 8.64
N ARG A 206 20.82 -1.14 8.87
CA ARG A 206 21.00 -2.42 8.18
C ARG A 206 20.92 -2.25 6.66
N GLN A 207 19.90 -1.54 6.18
CA GLN A 207 19.73 -1.30 4.74
C GLN A 207 20.85 -0.41 4.17
N LEU A 208 21.32 0.59 4.92
CA LEU A 208 22.45 1.43 4.54
C LEU A 208 23.75 0.62 4.41
N PHE A 209 24.01 -0.31 5.34
CA PHE A 209 25.16 -1.21 5.24
C PHE A 209 25.05 -2.14 4.03
N GLN A 210 23.85 -2.66 3.74
CA GLN A 210 23.60 -3.47 2.54
C GLN A 210 23.76 -2.67 1.24
N MET A 211 23.37 -1.40 1.21
CA MET A 211 23.58 -0.56 0.02
C MET A 211 25.04 -0.41 -0.35
N ARG A 212 25.93 -0.31 0.64
CA ARG A 212 27.37 -0.17 0.41
C ARG A 212 27.96 -1.35 -0.36
N SER A 213 27.35 -2.53 -0.27
CA SER A 213 27.79 -3.73 -1.00
C SER A 213 27.03 -3.99 -2.31
N LEU A 214 25.87 -3.38 -2.55
CA LEU A 214 24.91 -3.80 -3.61
C LEU A 214 24.74 -2.83 -4.80
N ALA A 215 25.54 -1.77 -4.87
CA ALA A 215 25.47 -0.73 -5.91
C ALA A 215 24.04 -0.14 -6.10
N ALA A 216 23.78 0.52 -7.23
CA ALA A 216 22.57 1.34 -7.49
C ALA A 216 21.21 0.65 -7.20
N SER A 217 21.15 -0.69 -7.27
CA SER A 217 19.96 -1.48 -6.98
C SER A 217 19.46 -1.36 -5.52
N GLY A 218 20.33 -0.96 -4.59
CA GLY A 218 20.00 -0.75 -3.18
C GLY A 218 19.25 0.55 -2.88
N ILE A 219 19.34 1.55 -3.77
CA ILE A 219 18.86 2.92 -3.52
C ILE A 219 17.34 2.95 -3.39
N ALA A 220 16.61 2.27 -4.26
CA ALA A 220 15.15 2.27 -4.24
C ALA A 220 14.59 1.71 -2.93
N SER A 221 15.10 0.55 -2.50
CA SER A 221 14.71 -0.09 -1.23
C SER A 221 15.02 0.78 -0.02
N PHE A 222 16.21 1.40 0.00
CA PHE A 222 16.60 2.29 1.08
C PHE A 222 15.77 3.57 1.11
N ALA A 223 15.55 4.23 -0.03
CA ALA A 223 14.77 5.45 -0.08
C ALA A 223 13.34 5.21 0.42
N TYR A 224 12.72 4.11 -0.02
CA TYR A 224 11.41 3.68 0.47
C TYR A 224 11.42 3.43 1.98
N LEU A 225 12.34 2.58 2.46
CA LEU A 225 12.43 2.21 3.86
C LEU A 225 12.71 3.41 4.76
N ALA A 226 13.68 4.27 4.39
CA ALA A 226 14.06 5.45 5.15
C ALA A 226 12.94 6.47 5.21
N SER A 227 12.23 6.69 4.10
CA SER A 227 11.09 7.62 4.07
C SER A 227 9.94 7.13 4.95
N MET A 228 9.56 5.85 4.82
CA MET A 228 8.49 5.25 5.60
C MET A 228 8.85 5.17 7.09
N MET A 229 10.05 4.69 7.43
CA MET A 229 10.52 4.62 8.83
C MET A 229 10.66 6.02 9.42
N GLY A 230 11.13 6.99 8.64
CA GLY A 230 11.24 8.39 9.06
C GLY A 230 9.88 9.00 9.40
N LEU A 231 8.87 8.80 8.55
CA LEU A 231 7.51 9.28 8.79
C LEU A 231 6.89 8.67 10.05
N PHE A 232 6.98 7.34 10.24
CA PHE A 232 6.45 6.69 11.43
C PHE A 232 7.25 7.02 12.71
N THR A 233 8.56 7.23 12.60
CA THR A 233 9.37 7.71 13.73
C THR A 233 9.00 9.15 14.10
N ALA A 234 8.72 10.02 13.12
CA ALA A 234 8.22 11.36 13.37
C ALA A 234 6.85 11.33 14.08
N MET A 235 5.94 10.44 13.66
CA MET A 235 4.65 10.24 14.34
C MET A 235 4.81 9.74 15.78
N LEU A 236 5.76 8.81 16.00
CA LEU A 236 6.10 8.33 17.34
C LEU A 236 6.64 9.48 18.21
N TYR A 237 7.55 10.28 17.67
CA TYR A 237 8.11 11.44 18.37
C TYR A 237 7.03 12.48 18.70
N ALA A 238 6.14 12.78 17.76
CA ALA A 238 5.01 13.68 17.99
C ALA A 238 4.06 13.16 19.09
N SER A 239 3.78 11.85 19.08
CA SER A 239 2.96 11.18 20.11
C SER A 239 3.66 11.15 21.47
N HIS A 240 4.98 10.99 21.49
CA HIS A 240 5.80 11.05 22.69
C HIS A 240 5.72 12.43 23.36
N LEU A 241 5.78 13.49 22.55
CA LEU A 241 5.56 14.88 22.99
C LEU A 241 4.08 15.20 23.28
N GLN A 242 3.16 14.30 22.96
CA GLN A 242 1.72 14.51 23.00
C GLN A 242 1.25 15.76 22.23
N ASP A 243 1.97 16.11 21.15
CA ASP A 243 1.60 17.23 20.28
C ASP A 243 0.52 16.77 19.31
N SER A 244 -0.74 16.96 19.71
CA SER A 244 -1.92 16.60 18.91
C SER A 244 -1.92 17.22 17.51
N GLN A 245 -1.44 18.45 17.36
CA GLN A 245 -1.40 19.14 16.07
C GLN A 245 -0.37 18.48 15.16
N LEU A 246 0.84 18.24 15.66
CA LEU A 246 1.87 17.57 14.88
C LEU A 246 1.47 16.13 14.51
N VAL A 247 0.82 15.40 15.42
CA VAL A 247 0.27 14.07 15.16
C VAL A 247 -0.74 14.10 14.02
N LEU A 248 -1.70 15.04 14.04
CA LEU A 248 -2.71 15.17 12.98
C LEU A 248 -2.07 15.49 11.60
N ARG A 249 -1.09 16.39 11.57
CA ARG A 249 -0.36 16.76 10.33
C ARG A 249 0.42 15.59 9.75
N LEU A 250 1.08 14.81 10.60
CA LEU A 250 1.82 13.63 10.17
C LEU A 250 0.90 12.47 9.78
N ALA A 251 -0.25 12.31 10.45
CA ALA A 251 -1.28 11.35 10.08
C ALA A 251 -1.88 11.67 8.70
N LEU A 252 -2.13 12.95 8.41
CA LEU A 252 -2.53 13.43 7.09
C LEU A 252 -1.48 13.07 6.02
N ALA A 253 -0.21 13.37 6.29
CA ALA A 253 0.89 13.04 5.39
C ALA A 253 1.01 11.51 5.16
N SER A 254 0.80 10.70 6.21
CA SER A 254 0.78 9.24 6.14
C SER A 254 -0.39 8.70 5.33
N ALA A 255 -1.58 9.26 5.48
CA ALA A 255 -2.74 8.87 4.69
C ALA A 255 -2.56 9.16 3.19
N ILE A 256 -1.95 10.31 2.86
CA ILE A 256 -1.57 10.66 1.48
C ILE A 256 -0.51 9.69 0.96
N PHE A 257 0.56 9.45 1.74
CA PHE A 257 1.61 8.47 1.40
C PHE A 257 0.99 7.15 0.99
N HIS A 258 0.24 6.54 1.91
CA HIS A 258 -0.31 5.20 1.73
C HIS A 258 -1.22 5.11 0.50
N SER A 259 -2.04 6.13 0.26
CA SER A 259 -2.95 6.13 -0.88
C SER A 259 -2.22 6.27 -2.22
N LEU A 260 -1.21 7.14 -2.30
CA LEU A 260 -0.38 7.30 -3.51
C LEU A 260 0.43 6.03 -3.80
N GLU A 261 1.02 5.46 -2.75
CA GLU A 261 1.78 4.22 -2.79
C GLU A 261 0.90 3.08 -3.31
N TYR A 262 -0.30 2.91 -2.75
CA TYR A 262 -1.25 1.90 -3.17
C TYR A 262 -1.58 2.01 -4.67
N LEU A 263 -1.95 3.21 -5.14
CA LEU A 263 -2.30 3.43 -6.55
C LEU A 263 -1.13 3.13 -7.49
N ALA A 264 0.09 3.52 -7.11
CA ALA A 264 1.28 3.24 -7.88
C ALA A 264 1.54 1.72 -7.98
N ILE A 265 1.49 0.99 -6.87
CA ILE A 265 1.77 -0.46 -6.88
C ILE A 265 0.66 -1.24 -7.59
N VAL A 266 -0.61 -0.87 -7.42
CA VAL A 266 -1.71 -1.51 -8.13
C VAL A 266 -1.56 -1.31 -9.64
N THR A 267 -1.21 -0.10 -10.08
CA THR A 267 -0.93 0.18 -11.49
C THR A 267 0.20 -0.71 -12.01
N TRP A 268 1.30 -0.81 -11.25
CA TRP A 268 2.43 -1.67 -11.59
C TRP A 268 2.02 -3.14 -11.72
N SER A 269 1.24 -3.64 -10.77
CA SER A 269 0.78 -5.04 -10.74
C SER A 269 -0.12 -5.39 -11.93
N VAL A 270 -1.02 -4.47 -12.31
CA VAL A 270 -1.89 -4.64 -13.49
C VAL A 270 -1.06 -4.64 -14.77
N GLN A 271 -0.04 -3.79 -14.88
CA GLN A 271 0.86 -3.76 -16.04
C GLN A 271 1.64 -5.07 -16.18
N GLN A 272 2.21 -5.59 -15.08
CA GLN A 272 2.89 -6.89 -15.10
C GLN A 272 1.95 -8.02 -15.54
N SER A 273 0.72 -8.04 -15.04
CA SER A 273 -0.27 -9.08 -15.36
C SER A 273 -0.69 -9.09 -16.83
N ARG A 274 -0.50 -7.98 -17.56
CA ARG A 274 -0.82 -7.85 -18.99
C ARG A 274 0.33 -8.25 -19.91
N GLY A 275 1.46 -8.72 -19.36
CA GLY A 275 2.55 -9.29 -20.15
C GLY A 275 3.27 -8.28 -21.06
N LYS A 276 3.10 -6.97 -20.86
CA LYS A 276 3.93 -5.97 -21.53
C LYS A 276 5.25 -5.86 -20.78
N PRO A 277 6.39 -6.31 -21.35
CA PRO A 277 7.69 -6.00 -20.77
C PRO A 277 7.81 -4.47 -20.73
N ALA A 278 8.41 -3.93 -19.68
CA ALA A 278 8.80 -2.53 -19.61
C ALA A 278 9.94 -2.30 -20.63
N SER A 279 9.63 -2.32 -21.92
CA SER A 279 10.62 -2.16 -22.97
C SER A 279 11.16 -0.74 -22.94
N THR A 280 12.44 -0.64 -22.57
CA THR A 280 13.49 0.23 -23.13
C THR A 280 13.15 1.71 -23.35
N GLY A 281 13.75 2.57 -22.52
CA GLY A 281 14.45 3.80 -22.93
C GLY A 281 13.63 5.00 -23.42
N ASP A 282 12.52 4.77 -24.11
CA ASP A 282 11.60 5.83 -24.52
C ASP A 282 10.52 5.96 -23.46
N ALA A 283 10.34 7.17 -22.94
CA ALA A 283 9.34 7.51 -21.94
C ALA A 283 7.96 6.99 -22.39
N GLN A 284 7.54 5.82 -21.89
CA GLN A 284 6.37 5.12 -22.42
C GLN A 284 5.13 6.01 -22.36
N PRO A 285 4.65 6.54 -23.49
CA PRO A 285 3.49 7.44 -23.49
C PRO A 285 2.21 6.72 -23.05
N GLY A 286 2.21 5.38 -23.04
CA GLY A 286 1.10 4.54 -22.61
C GLY A 286 0.92 4.38 -21.10
N VAL A 287 1.98 4.49 -20.28
CA VAL A 287 1.85 4.35 -18.81
C VAL A 287 1.10 5.54 -18.26
N PHE A 288 1.53 6.74 -18.64
CA PHE A 288 0.90 7.98 -18.20
C PHE A 288 -0.51 8.13 -18.77
N ALA A 289 -0.74 7.73 -20.04
CA ALA A 289 -2.08 7.74 -20.61
C ALA A 289 -3.03 6.73 -19.94
N TYR A 290 -2.55 5.54 -19.58
CA TYR A 290 -3.34 4.56 -18.83
C TYR A 290 -3.63 5.04 -17.40
N LEU A 291 -2.59 5.54 -16.72
CA LEU A 291 -2.71 6.13 -15.39
C LEU A 291 -3.71 7.29 -15.44
N ALA A 292 -3.56 8.22 -16.38
CA ALA A 292 -4.45 9.35 -16.58
C ALA A 292 -5.88 8.94 -16.93
N GLY A 293 -6.08 7.92 -17.77
CA GLY A 293 -7.40 7.39 -18.08
C GLY A 293 -8.08 6.78 -16.86
N MET A 294 -7.33 6.03 -16.04
CA MET A 294 -7.80 5.53 -14.75
C MET A 294 -8.10 6.69 -13.78
N TRP A 295 -7.22 7.68 -13.66
CA TRP A 295 -7.42 8.88 -12.84
C TRP A 295 -8.63 9.70 -13.27
N MET A 296 -8.89 9.84 -14.56
CA MET A 296 -10.09 10.50 -15.06
C MET A 296 -11.36 9.72 -14.70
N LEU A 297 -11.34 8.39 -14.84
CA LEU A 297 -12.43 7.56 -14.35
C LEU A 297 -12.63 7.72 -12.84
N PHE A 298 -11.55 7.80 -12.05
CA PHE A 298 -11.64 8.08 -10.61
C PHE A 298 -12.23 9.44 -10.33
N LEU A 299 -11.75 10.48 -11.00
CA LEU A 299 -12.24 11.84 -10.80
C LEU A 299 -13.73 11.91 -11.10
N VAL A 300 -14.19 11.30 -12.21
CA VAL A 300 -15.61 11.28 -12.59
C VAL A 300 -16.44 10.47 -11.60
N ALA A 301 -16.06 9.23 -11.31
CA ALA A 301 -16.76 8.38 -10.33
C ALA A 301 -16.85 9.08 -8.97
N PHE A 302 -15.79 9.80 -8.60
CA PHE A 302 -15.68 10.42 -7.30
C PHE A 302 -16.36 11.79 -7.20
N VAL A 303 -16.42 12.59 -8.27
CA VAL A 303 -17.28 13.78 -8.34
C VAL A 303 -18.74 13.36 -8.17
N VAL A 304 -19.16 12.26 -8.78
CA VAL A 304 -20.50 11.69 -8.56
C VAL A 304 -20.65 11.25 -7.10
N LEU A 305 -19.66 10.58 -6.53
CA LEU A 305 -19.70 10.08 -5.15
C LEU A 305 -19.75 11.19 -4.11
N ILE A 306 -18.95 12.26 -4.25
CA ILE A 306 -19.03 13.47 -3.42
C ILE A 306 -20.35 14.19 -3.64
N GLY A 307 -20.81 14.32 -4.89
CA GLY A 307 -22.08 14.97 -5.20
C GLY A 307 -23.25 14.28 -4.50
N VAL A 308 -23.32 12.94 -4.60
CA VAL A 308 -24.29 12.11 -3.89
C VAL A 308 -24.08 12.19 -2.37
N GLY A 309 -22.83 12.14 -1.91
CA GLY A 309 -22.47 12.27 -0.51
C GLY A 309 -22.99 13.58 0.08
N ASN A 310 -22.59 14.73 -0.47
CA ASN A 310 -23.07 16.05 -0.05
C ASN A 310 -24.59 16.18 -0.12
N TYR A 311 -25.23 15.59 -1.14
CA TYR A 311 -26.68 15.55 -1.21
C TYR A 311 -27.28 14.78 -0.03
N LEU A 312 -26.78 13.58 0.27
CA LEU A 312 -27.22 12.77 1.41
C LEU A 312 -26.95 13.48 2.75
N LEU A 313 -25.80 14.13 2.89
CA LEU A 313 -25.45 14.93 4.06
C LEU A 313 -26.44 16.07 4.27
N SER A 314 -26.79 16.81 3.22
CA SER A 314 -27.77 17.90 3.28
C SER A 314 -29.18 17.45 3.69
N ARG A 315 -29.47 16.14 3.53
CA ARG A 315 -30.76 15.51 3.86
C ARG A 315 -30.76 14.80 5.22
N GLY A 316 -29.68 14.90 5.99
CA GLY A 316 -29.57 14.28 7.31
C GLY A 316 -29.13 12.81 7.31
N TYR A 317 -28.70 12.26 6.17
CA TYR A 317 -28.27 10.86 6.03
C TYR A 317 -26.77 10.64 6.28
N PHE A 318 -26.13 11.48 7.12
CA PHE A 318 -24.69 11.37 7.43
C PHE A 318 -24.31 9.97 7.94
N GLU A 319 -25.14 9.41 8.80
CA GLU A 319 -24.87 8.10 9.39
C GLU A 319 -24.98 6.95 8.39
N VAL A 320 -25.94 7.02 7.45
CA VAL A 320 -26.06 6.05 6.36
C VAL A 320 -24.84 6.13 5.46
N TRP A 321 -24.36 7.33 5.16
CA TRP A 321 -23.15 7.53 4.37
C TRP A 321 -21.91 6.93 5.04
N LEU A 322 -21.74 7.14 6.35
CA LEU A 322 -20.65 6.52 7.10
C LEU A 322 -20.73 4.99 7.08
N LEU A 323 -21.93 4.42 7.26
CA LEU A 323 -22.14 2.98 7.20
C LEU A 323 -21.73 2.40 5.83
N VAL A 324 -22.14 3.05 4.74
CA VAL A 324 -21.74 2.63 3.38
C VAL A 324 -20.23 2.68 3.21
N ASN A 325 -19.57 3.74 3.68
CA ASN A 325 -18.12 3.85 3.60
C ASN A 325 -17.40 2.76 4.42
N MET A 326 -17.91 2.41 5.60
CA MET A 326 -17.37 1.30 6.40
C MET A 326 -17.55 -0.05 5.71
N ILE A 327 -18.72 -0.32 5.13
CA ILE A 327 -18.95 -1.54 4.33
C ILE A 327 -17.91 -1.63 3.20
N VAL A 328 -17.71 -0.54 2.47
CA VAL A 328 -16.74 -0.48 1.37
C VAL A 328 -15.31 -0.62 1.88
N ALA A 329 -14.96 -0.06 3.04
CA ALA A 329 -13.66 -0.21 3.65
C ALA A 329 -13.35 -1.69 3.96
N PHE A 330 -14.26 -2.39 4.65
CA PHE A 330 -14.11 -3.81 4.92
C PHE A 330 -13.97 -4.63 3.64
N TRP A 331 -14.76 -4.28 2.62
CA TRP A 331 -14.73 -4.97 1.34
C TRP A 331 -13.39 -4.78 0.62
N HIS A 332 -12.89 -3.54 0.59
CA HIS A 332 -11.55 -3.21 0.10
C HIS A 332 -10.49 -4.04 0.81
N TYR A 333 -10.51 -4.11 2.14
CA TYR A 333 -9.48 -4.86 2.88
C TYR A 333 -9.47 -6.37 2.57
N CYS A 334 -10.65 -6.98 2.44
CA CYS A 334 -10.74 -8.39 2.06
C CYS A 334 -10.16 -8.62 0.66
N PHE A 335 -10.44 -7.72 -0.27
CA PHE A 335 -10.04 -7.84 -1.67
C PHE A 335 -8.57 -7.57 -1.89
N ASP A 336 -8.02 -6.59 -1.21
CA ASP A 336 -6.59 -6.34 -1.20
C ASP A 336 -5.82 -7.60 -0.79
N GLY A 337 -6.22 -8.26 0.29
CA GLY A 337 -5.63 -9.53 0.72
C GLY A 337 -5.69 -10.65 -0.32
N LEU A 338 -6.61 -10.58 -1.28
CA LEU A 338 -6.73 -11.52 -2.40
C LEU A 338 -5.88 -11.11 -3.61
N ILE A 339 -5.78 -9.81 -3.91
CA ILE A 339 -4.97 -9.27 -5.02
C ILE A 339 -3.48 -9.51 -4.78
N TRP A 340 -3.02 -9.27 -3.55
CA TRP A 340 -1.59 -9.31 -3.19
C TRP A 340 -1.00 -10.72 -3.07
N LYS A 341 -1.84 -11.76 -3.04
CA LYS A 341 -1.35 -13.15 -3.04
C LYS A 341 -1.04 -13.55 -4.48
N SER A 342 0.25 -13.65 -4.82
CA SER A 342 0.69 -14.21 -6.10
C SER A 342 -0.02 -15.55 -6.37
N PRO A 343 -0.40 -15.83 -7.63
CA PRO A 343 -0.90 -17.15 -7.99
C PRO A 343 0.08 -18.22 -7.47
N LYS A 344 -0.42 -19.27 -6.83
CA LYS A 344 0.40 -20.45 -6.56
C LYS A 344 0.91 -20.92 -7.92
N ARG A 345 2.23 -20.90 -8.13
CA ARG A 345 2.85 -21.49 -9.33
C ARG A 345 2.33 -22.91 -9.47
N THR A 346 1.80 -23.22 -10.65
CA THR A 346 1.27 -24.53 -10.93
C THR A 346 2.44 -25.47 -11.22
N ARG A 347 2.29 -26.79 -10.99
CA ARG A 347 3.33 -27.78 -11.35
C ARG A 347 3.76 -27.68 -12.81
N ALA A 348 2.85 -27.27 -13.70
CA ALA A 348 3.14 -27.06 -15.13
C ALA A 348 4.11 -25.88 -15.36
N ASP A 349 3.94 -24.76 -14.63
CA ASP A 349 4.82 -23.60 -14.76
C ASP A 349 6.25 -23.92 -14.29
N LEU A 350 6.37 -24.77 -13.28
CA LEU A 350 7.65 -25.26 -12.76
C LEU A 350 8.31 -26.29 -13.70
N ALA A 351 7.52 -27.02 -14.49
CA ALA A 351 8.03 -27.99 -15.46
C ALA A 351 8.58 -27.32 -16.72
N VAL A 352 7.99 -26.20 -17.15
CA VAL A 352 8.47 -25.41 -18.30
C VAL A 352 9.76 -24.66 -17.98
N GLU A 353 9.98 -24.28 -16.72
CA GLU A 353 11.21 -23.59 -16.29
C GLU A 353 12.37 -24.58 -16.05
N ALA A 354 12.07 -25.87 -15.88
CA ALA A 354 13.04 -26.94 -15.67
C ALA A 354 13.46 -27.67 -16.97
N ALA A 355 12.80 -27.36 -18.10
CA ALA A 355 13.10 -27.87 -19.44
C ALA A 355 13.81 -26.79 -20.26
#